data_AF-A0A367YBA1-F1
#
_entry.id   AF-A0A367YBA1-F1
#
_cell.length_a   1.000
_cell.length_b   1.000
_cell.length_c   1.000
_cell.angle_alpha   90.00
_cell.angle_beta   90.00
_cell.angle_gamma   90.00
#
_symmetry.space_group_name_H-M   'P 1'
#
loop_
_entity.id
_entity.type
_entity.pdbx_description
1 polymer ?
#
loop_
_entity_poly.entity_id
_entity_poly.type
_entity_poly.pdbx_seq_one_letter_code
_entity_poly.pdbx_strand_id
1 'polypeptide(L)' 'MEETVADTEREPQVKDILGHEIINNQVYVTVLFDNGEVYTSALSTMERLHPRLTRRYFKRRPR' A
#
# COMPACT_ATOMS: atom_id res chain seq x y z
N MET A 1 4.61 37.43 -19.15
CA MET A 1 5.38 36.21 -18.84
C MET A 1 4.71 35.61 -17.61
N GLU A 2 3.79 34.68 -17.83
CA GLU A 2 3.17 33.91 -16.75
C GLU A 2 3.65 32.48 -16.92
N GLU A 3 4.48 32.04 -15.98
CA GLU A 3 4.97 30.68 -15.85
C GLU A 3 4.03 29.99 -14.85
N THR A 4 3.02 29.28 -15.36
CA THR A 4 2.17 28.43 -14.52
C THR A 4 2.81 27.06 -14.44
N VAL A 5 3.38 26.81 -13.26
CA VAL A 5 4.00 25.58 -12.80
C VAL A 5 3.09 24.40 -13.14
N ALA A 6 3.63 23.42 -13.87
CA ALA A 6 2.93 22.17 -14.13
C ALA A 6 2.73 21.44 -12.79
N ASP A 7 1.51 21.52 -12.25
CA ASP A 7 1.05 20.69 -11.14
C ASP A 7 1.12 19.23 -11.60
N THR A 8 2.27 18.62 -11.38
CA THR A 8 2.52 17.23 -11.77
C THR A 8 1.93 16.41 -10.63
N GLU A 9 0.63 16.11 -10.72
CA GLU A 9 -0.06 15.26 -9.75
C GLU A 9 0.73 13.95 -9.60
N ARG A 10 1.49 13.86 -8.50
CA ARG A 10 2.31 12.69 -8.23
C ARG A 10 1.39 11.53 -7.88
N GLU A 11 1.60 10.38 -8.53
CA GLU A 11 0.86 9.17 -8.16
C GLU A 11 1.04 8.87 -6.66
N PRO A 12 -0.07 8.65 -5.93
CA PRO A 12 -0.03 8.43 -4.51
C PRO A 12 0.81 7.20 -4.18
N GLN A 13 1.64 7.32 -3.16
CA GLN A 13 2.59 6.27 -2.78
C GLN A 13 2.06 5.49 -1.58
N VAL A 14 2.33 4.18 -1.57
CA VAL A 14 1.98 3.36 -0.43
C VAL A 14 2.76 3.81 0.81
N LYS A 15 2.03 4.13 1.88
CA LYS A 15 2.55 4.56 3.17
C LYS A 15 2.64 3.42 4.17
N ASP A 16 1.58 2.63 4.36
CA ASP A 16 1.58 1.51 5.31
C ASP A 16 0.56 0.40 4.96
N ILE A 17 0.68 -0.75 5.63
CA ILE A 17 -0.34 -1.81 5.62
C ILE A 17 -1.05 -1.80 6.97
N LEU A 18 -2.37 -1.59 6.94
CA LEU A 18 -3.21 -1.45 8.13
C LEU A 18 -3.73 -2.80 8.64
N GLY A 19 -4.06 -3.69 7.72
CA GLY A 19 -4.83 -4.90 8.00
C GLY A 19 -4.62 -6.00 6.96
N HIS A 20 -5.05 -7.21 7.29
CA HIS A 20 -5.15 -8.29 6.31
C HIS A 20 -6.36 -9.17 6.61
N GLU A 21 -6.94 -9.72 5.56
CA GLU A 21 -8.07 -10.64 5.61
C GLU A 21 -7.81 -11.82 4.70
N ILE A 22 -8.39 -12.97 5.03
CA ILE A 22 -8.27 -14.20 4.23
C ILE A 22 -9.64 -14.50 3.63
N ILE A 23 -9.73 -14.46 2.31
CA ILE A 23 -10.96 -14.70 1.54
C ILE A 23 -10.65 -15.77 0.51
N ASN A 24 -11.42 -16.86 0.46
CA ASN A 24 -11.22 -17.96 -0.49
C ASN A 24 -9.77 -18.48 -0.55
N ASN A 25 -9.15 -18.64 0.63
CA ASN A 25 -7.76 -19.10 0.76
C ASN A 25 -6.70 -18.15 0.14
N GLN A 26 -7.09 -16.90 -0.18
CA GLN A 26 -6.20 -15.83 -0.61
C GLN A 26 -6.13 -14.74 0.45
N VAL A 27 -4.93 -14.18 0.64
CA VAL A 27 -4.70 -13.09 1.59
C VAL A 27 -4.81 -11.76 0.86
N TYR A 28 -5.65 -10.89 1.40
CA TYR A 28 -5.80 -9.49 0.99
C TYR A 28 -5.28 -8.59 2.10
N VAL A 29 -4.68 -7.47 1.73
CA VAL A 29 -4.14 -6.48 2.66
C VAL A 29 -4.78 -5.12 2.43
N THR A 30 -5.09 -4.43 3.51
CA THR A 30 -5.58 -3.04 3.49
C THR A 30 -4.38 -2.10 3.52
N VAL A 31 -4.25 -1.29 2.49
CA VAL A 31 -3.09 -0.43 2.21
C VAL A 31 -3.49 1.03 2.38
N LEU A 32 -2.70 1.78 3.15
CA LEU A 32 -2.81 3.23 3.31
C LEU A 32 -1.83 3.91 2.36
N PHE A 33 -2.31 4.88 1.59
CA PHE A 33 -1.50 5.75 0.75
C PHE A 33 -1.13 7.05 1.47
N ASP A 34 -0.12 7.76 0.97
CA ASP A 34 0.37 9.02 1.55
C ASP A 34 -0.64 10.17 1.45
N ASN A 35 -1.50 10.15 0.42
CA ASN A 35 -2.64 11.04 0.26
C ASN A 35 -3.82 10.73 1.21
N GLY A 36 -3.72 9.67 2.03
CA GLY A 36 -4.75 9.27 3.00
C GLY A 36 -5.79 8.29 2.45
N GLU A 37 -5.74 7.95 1.16
CA GLU A 37 -6.63 6.94 0.58
C GLU A 37 -6.30 5.54 1.09
N VAL A 38 -7.31 4.68 1.12
CA VAL A 38 -7.21 3.31 1.61
C VAL A 38 -7.80 2.35 0.59
N TYR A 39 -7.01 1.35 0.20
CA TYR A 39 -7.42 0.33 -0.76
C TYR A 39 -7.09 -1.08 -0.27
N THR A 40 -7.85 -2.06 -0.77
CA THR A 40 -7.54 -3.47 -0.56
C THR A 40 -6.79 -4.01 -1.78
N SER A 41 -5.66 -4.68 -1.54
CA SER A 41 -4.86 -5.30 -2.59
C SER A 41 -4.54 -6.74 -2.24
N ALA A 42 -4.34 -7.59 -3.24
CA ALA A 42 -3.86 -8.95 -3.01
C ALA A 42 -2.46 -8.91 -2.40
N LEU A 43 -2.21 -9.78 -1.42
CA LEU A 43 -0.90 -9.87 -0.75
C LEU A 43 0.22 -10.11 -1.77
N SER A 44 0.00 -10.99 -2.75
CA SER A 44 0.98 -11.30 -3.80
C SER A 44 1.43 -10.07 -4.59
N THR A 45 0.51 -9.13 -4.86
CA THR A 45 0.83 -7.85 -5.51
C THR A 45 1.72 -7.01 -4.61
N MET A 46 1.38 -6.91 -3.32
CA MET A 46 2.16 -6.13 -2.36
C MET A 46 3.51 -6.75 -2.03
N GLU A 47 3.65 -8.08 -2.05
CA GLU A 47 4.94 -8.76 -1.94
C GLU A 47 5.84 -8.47 -3.13
N ARG A 48 5.27 -8.34 -4.33
CA ARG A 48 6.02 -8.02 -5.55
C ARG A 48 6.45 -6.55 -5.58
N LEU A 49 5.54 -5.62 -5.27
CA LEU A 49 5.79 -4.18 -5.39
C LEU A 49 6.48 -3.60 -4.15
N HIS A 50 6.10 -4.05 -2.95
CA HIS A 50 6.56 -3.49 -1.67
C HIS A 50 7.03 -4.59 -0.69
N PRO A 51 7.98 -5.46 -1.07
CA PRO A 51 8.38 -6.63 -0.27
C PRO A 51 8.85 -6.27 1.15
N ARG A 52 9.54 -5.13 1.30
CA ARG A 52 10.02 -4.66 2.61
C ARG A 52 8.88 -4.26 3.54
N LEU A 53 7.85 -3.60 2.99
CA LEU A 53 6.70 -3.16 3.75
C LEU A 53 5.88 -4.38 4.21
N THR A 54 5.60 -5.29 3.28
CA THR A 54 4.89 -6.54 3.56
C THR A 54 5.60 -7.37 4.61
N ARG A 55 6.93 -7.56 4.47
CA ARG A 55 7.73 -8.29 5.46
C ARG A 55 7.72 -7.62 6.85
N ARG A 56 7.75 -6.29 6.90
CA ARG A 56 7.70 -5.53 8.16
C ARG A 56 6.35 -5.71 8.85
N TYR A 57 5.26 -5.67 8.11
CA TYR A 57 3.91 -5.87 8.65
C TYR A 57 3.75 -7.26 9.29
N PHE A 58 4.12 -8.34 8.59
CA PHE A 58 3.98 -9.69 9.12
C PHE A 58 5.01 -10.06 10.20
N LYS A 59 6.20 -9.44 10.22
CA LYS A 59 7.18 -9.65 11.31
C LYS A 59 6.70 -9.13 12.66
N ARG A 60 5.82 -8.13 12.68
CA ARG A 60 5.38 -7.45 13.91
C ARG A 60 4.25 -8.17 14.64
N ARG A 61 3.64 -9.19 14.03
CA ARG A 61 2.57 -9.96 14.65
C ARG A 61 3.14 -11.26 15.23
N PRO A 62 3.14 -11.45 16.57
CA PRO A 62 3.41 -12.76 17.15
C PRO A 62 2.36 -13.76 16.64
N ARG A 63 2.80 -15.00 16.40
CA ARG A 63 1.99 -16.10 15.86
C ARG A 63 0.72 -16.34 16.67
#